data_AF-A0A1E1MWP9-F1
#
_entry.id   AF-A0A1E1MWP9-F1
#
_cell.length_a   1.000
_cell.length_b   1.000
_cell.length_c   1.000
_cell.angle_alpha   90.00
_cell.angle_beta   90.00
_cell.angle_gamma   90.00
#
_symmetry.space_group_name_H-M   'P 1'
#
loop_
_entity.id
_entity.type
_entity.pdbx_description
1 polymer ?
#
loop_
_entity_poly.entity_id
_entity_poly.type
_entity_poly.pdbx_seq_one_letter_code
_entity_poly.pdbx_strand_id
1 'polypeptide(L)'
;MLATRSDIGYAIIKLARFSSNTSDTYILAIKNVHRYLKGSIKLSLVYINSSRKYVSGYYDSDYTGGISTAKSTSSYSFYIESYSFSWKSKL
;
A
#
# COMPACT_ATOMS: atom_id res chain seq x y z
N MET A 1 -2.68 -8.55 -0.55
CA MET A 1 -2.04 -8.34 0.77
C MET A 1 -3.03 -7.58 1.62
N LEU A 2 -3.52 -8.20 2.70
CA LEU A 2 -4.34 -7.53 3.71
C LEU A 2 -3.36 -7.05 4.79
N ALA A 3 -3.03 -5.78 4.79
CA ALA A 3 -2.18 -5.16 5.82
C ALA A 3 -2.76 -3.78 6.13
N THR A 4 -2.48 -3.16 7.27
CA THR A 4 -3.00 -1.82 7.59
C THR A 4 -2.21 -0.68 6.92
N ARG A 5 -1.16 -1.01 6.17
CA ARG A 5 -0.20 -0.08 5.56
C ARG A 5 -0.14 -0.26 4.04
N SER A 6 -1.08 0.39 3.33
CA SER A 6 -1.18 0.31 1.85
C SER A 6 0.05 0.87 1.14
N ASP A 7 0.62 1.94 1.69
CA ASP A 7 1.87 2.57 1.29
C ASP A 7 3.04 1.57 1.25
N ILE A 8 3.16 0.73 2.28
CA ILE A 8 4.21 -0.29 2.38
C ILE A 8 3.86 -1.52 1.53
N GLY A 9 2.61 -1.99 1.60
CA GLY A 9 2.18 -3.20 0.91
C GLY A 9 2.35 -3.09 -0.60
N TYR A 10 1.99 -1.95 -1.20
CA TYR A 10 2.23 -1.71 -2.62
C TYR A 10 3.72 -1.72 -2.97
N ALA A 11 4.56 -1.02 -2.20
CA ALA A 11 6.00 -0.97 -2.43
C ALA A 11 6.65 -2.35 -2.38
N ILE A 12 6.30 -3.16 -1.37
CA ILE A 12 6.81 -4.54 -1.22
C ILE A 12 6.37 -5.41 -2.40
N ILE A 13 5.08 -5.40 -2.77
CA ILE A 13 4.56 -6.20 -3.89
C ILE A 13 5.28 -5.84 -5.20
N LYS A 14 5.50 -4.55 -5.43
CA LYS A 14 6.20 -4.08 -6.64
C LYS A 14 7.66 -4.54 -6.66
N LEU A 15 8.37 -4.40 -5.55
CA LEU A 15 9.78 -4.81 -5.43
C LEU A 15 9.97 -6.32 -5.48
N ALA A 16 9.02 -7.11 -4.95
CA ALA A 16 9.07 -8.57 -4.98
C ALA A 16 9.15 -9.14 -6.41
N ARG A 17 8.61 -8.43 -7.41
CA ARG A 17 8.68 -8.82 -8.83
C ARG A 17 10.10 -8.82 -9.39
N PHE A 18 11.01 -8.08 -8.77
CA PHE A 18 12.42 -7.95 -9.18
C PHE A 18 13.36 -8.67 -8.21
N SER A 19 12.84 -9.55 -7.36
CA SER A 19 13.65 -10.32 -6.40
C SER A 19 14.66 -11.26 -7.07
N SER A 20 14.36 -11.73 -8.29
CA SER A 20 15.25 -12.60 -9.07
C SER A 20 16.35 -11.87 -9.83
N ASN A 21 16.20 -10.57 -10.10
CA ASN A 21 17.20 -9.76 -10.81
C ASN A 21 17.31 -8.38 -10.14
N THR A 22 18.20 -8.29 -9.16
CA THR A 22 18.36 -7.13 -8.29
C THR A 22 19.39 -6.16 -8.86
N SER A 23 18.93 -5.20 -9.66
CA SER A 23 19.68 -3.98 -9.95
C SER A 23 19.92 -3.17 -8.66
N ASP A 24 21.01 -2.39 -8.61
CA ASP A 24 21.31 -1.45 -7.52
C ASP A 24 20.14 -0.53 -7.17
N THR A 25 19.35 -0.17 -8.18
CA THR A 25 18.13 0.65 -8.02
C THR A 25 17.08 -0.05 -7.14
N TYR A 26 16.84 -1.34 -7.34
CA TYR A 26 15.91 -2.13 -6.53
C TYR A 26 16.46 -2.39 -5.13
N ILE A 27 17.77 -2.61 -5.00
CA ILE A 27 18.43 -2.77 -3.70
C ILE A 27 18.28 -1.48 -2.87
N LEU A 28 18.49 -0.31 -3.48
CA LEU A 28 18.28 0.98 -2.82
C LEU A 28 16.83 1.18 -2.39
N ALA A 29 15.86 0.82 -3.25
CA ALA A 29 14.44 0.90 -2.92
C ALA A 29 14.07 -0.03 -1.74
N ILE A 30 14.58 -1.26 -1.71
CA ILE A 30 14.39 -2.19 -0.56
C ILE A 30 14.98 -1.59 0.71
N LYS A 31 16.20 -1.02 0.66
CA LYS A 31 16.82 -0.34 1.81
C LYS A 31 15.97 0.84 2.31
N ASN A 32 15.35 1.60 1.40
CA ASN A 32 14.42 2.68 1.77
C ASN A 32 13.19 2.15 2.52
N VAL A 33 12.55 1.10 2.01
CA VAL A 33 11.41 0.45 2.69
C VAL A 33 11.83 -0.04 4.08
N HIS A 34 13.00 -0.65 4.20
CA HIS A 34 13.51 -1.16 5.48
C HIS A 34 13.78 -0.03 6.49
N ARG A 35 14.39 1.08 6.05
CA ARG A 35 14.63 2.26 6.88
C ARG A 35 13.32 2.89 7.36
N TYR A 36 12.32 2.94 6.48
CA TYR A 36 11.00 3.44 6.82
C TYR A 36 10.27 2.57 7.86
N LEU A 37 10.34 1.24 7.70
CA LEU A 37 9.84 0.30 8.69
C LEU A 37 10.52 0.47 10.05
N LYS A 38 11.85 0.60 10.06
CA LYS A 38 12.63 0.83 11.28
C LYS A 38 12.25 2.15 11.96
N GLY A 39 12.06 3.22 11.19
CA GLY A 39 11.65 4.54 11.72
C GLY A 39 10.20 4.60 12.21
N SER A 40 9.33 3.73 11.68
CA SER A 40 7.91 3.69 12.04
C SER A 40 7.53 2.55 13.00
N ILE A 41 8.50 1.84 13.58
CA ILE A 41 8.27 0.66 14.41
C ILE A 41 7.41 0.97 15.66
N LYS A 42 7.45 2.21 16.15
CA LYS A 42 6.66 2.69 17.30
C LYS A 42 5.33 3.35 16.90
N LEU A 43 5.05 3.48 15.60
CA LEU A 43 3.82 4.09 15.10
C LEU A 43 2.74 3.02 14.98
N SER A 44 1.56 3.32 15.49
CA SER A 44 0.38 2.47 15.40
C SER A 44 -0.83 3.29 14.97
N LEU A 45 -1.78 2.66 14.28
CA LEU A 45 -3.10 3.25 14.08
C LEU A 45 -3.87 3.17 15.39
N VAL A 46 -4.37 4.31 15.87
CA VAL A 46 -5.19 4.41 17.06
C VAL A 46 -6.61 4.74 16.63
N TYR A 47 -7.50 3.76 16.73
CA TYR A 47 -8.93 3.98 16.48
C TYR A 47 -9.54 4.55 17.75
N ILE A 48 -9.87 5.84 17.72
CA ILE A 48 -10.55 6.51 18.83
C ILE A 48 -12.03 6.17 18.74
N ASN A 49 -12.62 5.75 19.86
CA ASN A 49 -14.05 5.47 19.92
C ASN A 49 -14.83 6.80 19.86
N SER A 50 -15.18 7.21 18.64
CA SER A 50 -16.07 8.35 18.39
C SER A 50 -17.53 7.90 18.42
N SER A 51 -18.40 8.82 18.81
CA SER A 51 -19.86 8.62 18.80
C SER A 51 -20.43 8.50 17.38
N ARG A 52 -19.71 8.95 16.35
CA ARG A 52 -20.11 8.88 14.93
C ARG A 52 -19.25 7.87 14.18
N LYS A 53 -19.70 6.62 14.11
CA LYS A 53 -19.06 5.58 13.31
C LYS A 53 -19.72 5.53 11.94
N TYR A 54 -19.08 6.12 10.94
CA TYR A 54 -19.46 5.92 9.54
C TYR A 54 -18.34 5.22 8.78
N VAL A 55 -18.73 4.38 7.84
CA VAL A 55 -17.82 3.68 6.94
C VAL A 55 -17.84 4.42 5.60
N SER A 56 -16.67 4.76 5.09
CA SER A 56 -16.50 5.27 3.72
C SER A 56 -15.65 4.30 2.91
N GLY A 57 -15.95 4.22 1.61
CA GLY A 57 -15.26 3.33 0.67
C GLY A 57 -14.98 4.07 -0.62
N TYR A 58 -13.78 3.85 -1.14
CA TYR A 58 -13.32 4.41 -2.40
C TYR A 58 -12.88 3.26 -3.31
N TYR A 59 -13.16 3.39 -4.60
CA TYR A 59 -12.71 2.49 -5.65
C TYR A 59 -12.08 3.34 -6.75
N ASP A 60 -10.92 2.90 -7.23
CA ASP A 60 -10.20 3.57 -8.30
C ASP A 60 -9.68 2.55 -9.31
N SER A 61 -9.62 2.95 -10.57
CA SER A 61 -9.09 2.13 -11.66
C SER A 61 -8.24 2.96 -12.59
N ASP A 62 -6.95 2.65 -12.68
CA ASP A 62 -6.01 3.29 -13.58
C ASP A 62 -5.60 2.33 -14.70
N TYR A 63 -5.86 2.72 -15.94
CA TYR A 63 -5.44 1.98 -17.14
C TYR A 63 -4.01 2.36 -17.59
N THR A 64 -3.53 3.55 -17.22
CA THR A 64 -2.34 4.18 -17.81
C THR A 64 -1.05 3.97 -17.01
N GLY A 65 -1.12 3.54 -15.76
CA GLY A 65 0.06 3.29 -14.92
C GLY A 65 0.94 2.10 -15.34
N GLY A 66 0.48 1.26 -16.26
CA GLY A 66 1.18 0.07 -16.77
C GLY A 66 1.82 0.27 -18.13
N ILE A 67 2.78 1.20 -18.28
CA ILE A 67 3.44 1.57 -19.55
C ILE A 67 3.93 0.35 -20.34
N SER A 68 4.35 -0.73 -19.67
CA SER A 68 4.88 -1.94 -20.30
C SER A 68 3.89 -3.12 -20.42
N THR A 69 2.75 -3.10 -19.72
CA THR A 69 1.86 -4.28 -19.63
C THR A 69 0.42 -4.03 -20.09
N ALA A 70 0.01 -2.78 -20.31
CA ALA A 70 -1.37 -2.40 -20.70
C ALA A 70 -2.47 -3.03 -19.81
N LYS A 71 -2.14 -3.36 -18.56
CA LYS A 71 -3.06 -3.95 -17.58
C LYS A 71 -3.61 -2.85 -16.69
N SER A 72 -4.94 -2.81 -16.58
CA SER A 72 -5.62 -1.93 -15.63
C SER A 72 -5.26 -2.30 -14.20
N THR A 73 -4.82 -1.32 -13.43
CA THR A 73 -4.70 -1.44 -11.98
C THR A 73 -6.03 -1.03 -11.36
N SER A 74 -6.70 -1.94 -10.66
CA SER A 74 -7.91 -1.66 -9.89
C SER A 74 -7.58 -1.65 -8.41
N SER A 75 -8.16 -0.73 -7.65
CA SER A 75 -7.94 -0.65 -6.21
C SER A 75 -9.18 -0.22 -5.46
N TYR A 76 -9.26 -0.62 -4.20
CA TYR A 76 -10.26 -0.11 -3.27
C TYR A 76 -9.61 0.22 -1.94
N SER A 77 -10.23 1.12 -1.18
CA SER A 77 -9.85 1.45 0.20
C SER A 77 -11.08 1.82 1.01
N PHE A 78 -11.23 1.20 2.17
CA PHE A 78 -12.30 1.42 3.14
C PHE A 78 -11.75 2.03 4.42
N TYR A 79 -12.54 2.93 5.00
CA TYR A 79 -12.21 3.70 6.18
C TYR A 79 -13.34 3.66 7.19
N ILE A 80 -12.99 3.66 8.47
CA ILE A 80 -13.88 4.05 9.56
C ILE A 80 -13.45 5.45 9.93
N GLU A 81 -14.33 6.43 9.77
CA GLU A 81 -14.00 7.85 9.84
C GLU A 81 -12.81 8.21 8.91
N SER A 82 -11.64 8.51 9.49
CA SER A 82 -10.40 8.82 8.78
C SER A 82 -9.37 7.67 8.80
N TYR A 83 -9.70 6.53 9.42
CA TYR A 83 -8.77 5.42 9.61
C TYR A 83 -9.04 4.29 8.62
N SER A 84 -8.09 3.99 7.74
CA SER A 84 -8.21 2.87 6.80
C SER A 84 -8.17 1.53 7.55
N PHE A 85 -9.04 0.59 7.19
CA PHE A 85 -9.06 -0.75 7.80
C PHE A 85 -9.05 -1.89 6.77
N SER A 86 -9.44 -1.63 5.52
CA SER A 86 -9.42 -2.63 4.45
C SER A 86 -9.08 -1.95 3.12
N TRP A 87 -8.14 -2.51 2.38
CA TRP A 87 -7.79 -2.03 1.05
C TRP A 87 -7.23 -3.17 0.21
N LYS A 88 -7.22 -2.97 -1.10
CA LYS A 88 -6.56 -3.86 -2.04
C LYS A 88 -6.15 -3.07 -3.27
N SER A 89 -5.00 -3.39 -3.81
CA SER A 89 -4.60 -3.00 -5.17
C SER A 89 -4.34 -4.27 -5.96
N LYS A 90 -4.92 -4.35 -7.16
CA LYS A 90 -4.82 -5.46 -8.09
C LYS A 90 -4.37 -4.92 -9.44
N LEU A 91 -3.19 -5.38 -9.87
CA LEU A 91 -2.69 -5.32 -11.25
C LEU A 91 -3.20 -6.52 -12.06
#